data_AF-I0Z221-F1
#
_entry.id   AF-I0Z221-F1
#
_cell.length_a   1.000
_cell.length_b   1.000
_cell.length_c   1.000
_cell.angle_alpha   90.00
_cell.angle_beta   90.00
_cell.angle_gamma   90.00
#
_symmetry.space_group_name_H-M   'P 1'
#
loop_
_entity.id
_entity.type
_entity.pdbx_description
1 polymer ?
#
loop_
_entity_poly.entity_id
_entity_poly.type
_entity_poly.pdbx_seq_one_letter_code
_entity_poly.pdbx_strand_id
1 'polypeptide(L)'
;MARASATARLSLTLGLAAVTAAALPRKLWQPQLKRLGTLGLIIFARSTRHLGANGVPPVLQTRGVPPAAEGLPSTLSTTGGYGYVLFHFWFITITRRSMSLAIAASCLTFVALQSASLSLTTTPAEEMAVGLRLALAPLRLLRLPVDEIALTLLLSLRFMALVTEEMRNLSLGLAARAVPWRRLPPGGGVQVLLRLGGRLFSNLMQRSENIALAMQARDFAGPEGHHVHLSAKEHVPLVPNILAVLLLSALLVGAQQFQLFA
;
A
#
# COMPACT_ATOMS: atom_id res chain seq x y z
N MET A 1 -11.77 23.36 -5.17
CA MET A 1 -11.49 22.00 -4.67
C MET A 1 -11.31 22.06 -3.16
N ALA A 2 -12.20 21.39 -2.45
CA ALA A 2 -12.57 21.61 -1.05
C ALA A 2 -11.39 21.60 -0.06
N ARG A 3 -11.35 22.61 0.82
CA ARG A 3 -10.49 22.62 2.01
C ARG A 3 -11.04 21.61 3.00
N ALA A 4 -10.74 20.33 2.81
CA ALA A 4 -11.00 19.35 3.84
C ALA A 4 -10.24 19.75 5.12
N SER A 5 -10.96 20.10 6.19
CA SER A 5 -10.40 20.46 7.48
C SER A 5 -9.42 19.38 7.96
N ALA A 6 -8.35 19.82 8.64
CA ALA A 6 -7.35 18.90 9.20
C ALA A 6 -8.00 17.86 10.14
N THR A 7 -9.10 18.25 10.79
CA THR A 7 -9.92 17.38 11.64
C THR A 7 -10.61 16.28 10.85
N ALA A 8 -11.15 16.55 9.66
CA ALA A 8 -11.77 15.54 8.80
C ALA A 8 -10.76 14.50 8.28
N ARG A 9 -9.51 14.93 8.02
CA ARG A 9 -8.43 14.01 7.60
C ARG A 9 -7.98 13.11 8.74
N LEU A 10 -7.87 13.68 9.94
CA LEU A 10 -7.52 12.93 11.14
C LEU A 10 -8.64 11.95 11.52
N SER A 11 -9.91 12.35 11.47
CA SER A 11 -11.03 11.45 11.74
C SER A 11 -11.10 10.29 10.74
N LEU A 12 -10.83 10.55 9.45
CA LEU A 12 -10.72 9.50 8.43
C LEU A 12 -9.59 8.50 8.75
N THR A 13 -8.40 8.98 9.13
CA THR A 13 -7.27 8.09 9.48
C THR A 13 -7.56 7.26 10.72
N LEU A 14 -8.22 7.85 11.72
CA LEU A 14 -8.57 7.17 12.97
C LEU A 14 -9.69 6.16 12.75
N GLY A 15 -10.69 6.50 11.93
CA GLY A 15 -11.74 5.60 11.48
C GLY A 15 -11.18 4.41 10.72
N LEU A 16 -10.26 4.64 9.78
CA LEU A 16 -9.59 3.57 9.04
C LEU A 16 -8.75 2.67 9.95
N ALA A 17 -8.04 3.26 10.91
CA ALA A 17 -7.29 2.49 11.92
C ALA A 17 -8.22 1.62 12.78
N ALA A 18 -9.37 2.15 13.19
CA ALA A 18 -10.37 1.42 13.97
C ALA A 18 -11.03 0.27 13.18
N VAL A 19 -11.38 0.50 11.91
CA VAL A 19 -11.89 -0.56 11.01
C VAL A 19 -10.84 -1.66 10.83
N THR A 20 -9.57 -1.29 10.68
CA THR A 20 -8.48 -2.27 10.59
C THR A 20 -8.33 -3.06 11.91
N ALA A 21 -8.52 -2.42 13.07
CA ALA A 21 -8.50 -3.06 14.38
C ALA A 21 -9.63 -4.09 14.57
N ALA A 22 -10.80 -3.82 13.96
CA ALA A 22 -11.97 -4.68 14.04
C ALA A 22 -11.93 -5.83 13.03
N ALA A 23 -11.31 -5.64 11.87
CA ALA A 23 -11.29 -6.61 10.78
C ALA A 23 -10.16 -7.66 10.87
N LEU A 24 -9.04 -7.37 11.55
CA LEU A 24 -7.85 -8.25 11.57
C LEU A 24 -7.55 -8.86 12.96
N PRO A 25 -7.07 -10.12 13.03
CA PRO A 25 -6.62 -10.72 14.28
C PRO A 25 -5.44 -9.95 14.89
N ARG A 26 -5.49 -9.74 16.22
CA ARG A 26 -4.57 -8.86 16.98
C ARG A 26 -3.07 -9.07 16.73
N LYS A 27 -2.66 -10.28 16.33
CA LYS A 27 -1.26 -10.65 16.07
C LYS A 27 -0.66 -9.96 14.83
N LEU A 28 -1.48 -9.65 13.83
CA LEU A 28 -1.03 -9.03 12.57
C LEU A 28 -1.17 -7.51 12.60
N TRP A 29 -2.26 -7.00 13.18
CA TRP A 29 -2.53 -5.57 13.18
C TRP A 29 -1.64 -4.75 14.13
N GLN A 30 -1.33 -5.25 15.33
CA GLN A 30 -0.57 -4.46 16.31
C GLN A 30 0.87 -4.11 15.85
N PRO A 31 1.68 -5.05 15.32
CA PRO A 31 3.02 -4.70 14.83
C PRO A 31 2.96 -3.78 13.60
N GLN A 32 1.98 -4.01 12.73
CA GLN A 32 1.82 -3.27 11.48
C GLN A 32 1.39 -1.82 11.73
N LEU A 33 0.37 -1.60 12.57
CA LEU A 33 -0.11 -0.26 12.91
C LEU A 33 0.96 0.53 13.67
N LYS A 34 1.73 -0.12 14.53
CA LYS A 34 2.87 0.52 15.21
C LYS A 34 3.91 0.99 14.20
N ARG A 35 4.34 0.13 13.26
CA ARG A 35 5.32 0.51 12.22
C ARG A 35 4.81 1.62 11.31
N LEU A 36 3.56 1.52 10.85
CA LEU A 36 2.93 2.53 10.00
C LEU A 36 2.72 3.87 10.72
N GLY A 37 2.28 3.83 11.98
CA GLY A 37 2.16 5.01 12.82
C GLY A 37 3.51 5.68 13.06
N THR A 38 4.58 4.91 13.31
CA THR A 38 5.93 5.46 13.45
C THR A 38 6.43 6.09 12.15
N LEU A 39 6.17 5.47 10.98
CA LEU A 39 6.51 6.05 9.68
C LEU A 39 5.74 7.34 9.41
N GLY A 40 4.42 7.36 9.69
CA GLY A 40 3.59 8.55 9.56
C GLY A 40 4.07 9.71 10.44
N LEU A 41 4.50 9.40 11.67
CA LEU A 41 5.10 10.37 12.59
C LEU A 41 6.45 10.89 12.09
N ILE A 42 7.31 10.00 11.56
CA ILE A 42 8.60 10.37 10.95
C ILE A 42 8.38 11.29 9.75
N ILE A 43 7.44 10.95 8.86
CA ILE A 43 7.10 11.77 7.68
C ILE A 43 6.55 13.12 8.12
N PHE A 44 5.69 13.16 9.14
CA PHE A 44 5.18 14.41 9.71
C PHE A 44 6.32 15.27 10.26
N ALA A 45 7.15 14.72 11.16
CA ALA A 45 8.28 15.42 11.76
C ALA A 45 9.28 15.93 10.71
N ARG A 46 9.59 15.10 9.70
CA ARG A 46 10.51 15.45 8.61
C ARG A 46 9.91 16.53 7.71
N SER A 47 8.61 16.47 7.41
CA SER A 47 7.92 17.47 6.58
C SER A 47 7.82 18.82 7.29
N THR A 48 7.50 18.84 8.57
CA THR A 48 7.44 20.08 9.37
C THR A 48 8.83 20.71 9.54
N ARG A 49 9.89 19.89 9.66
CA ARG A 49 11.28 20.36 9.81
C ARG A 49 11.90 20.82 8.49
N HIS A 50 11.68 20.11 7.39
CA HIS A 50 12.25 20.42 6.07
C HIS A 50 11.55 21.60 5.40
N LEU A 51 10.25 21.78 5.63
CA LEU A 51 9.46 22.89 5.08
C LEU A 51 9.53 24.16 5.93
N GLY A 52 10.03 24.06 7.16
CA GLY A 52 10.41 25.22 7.98
C GLY A 52 11.81 25.78 7.68
N ALA A 53 12.67 24.98 7.01
CA ALA A 53 14.05 25.36 6.67
C ALA A 53 14.20 25.82 5.21
N ASN A 54 13.33 25.38 4.30
CA ASN A 54 13.28 25.90 2.93
C ASN A 54 12.13 26.90 2.82
N GLY A 55 12.46 28.17 2.99
CA GLY A 55 11.61 29.26 2.55
C GLY A 55 11.29 29.07 1.09
N VAL A 56 10.06 28.65 0.77
CA VAL A 56 9.45 29.10 -0.47
C VAL A 56 9.07 30.54 -0.17
N PRO A 57 9.82 31.55 -0.66
CA PRO A 57 9.40 32.92 -0.48
C PRO A 57 7.97 33.05 -1.02
N PRO A 58 7.05 33.74 -0.32
CA PRO A 58 5.68 33.95 -0.78
C PRO A 58 5.56 34.78 -2.08
N VAL A 59 6.68 35.04 -2.75
CA VAL A 59 6.83 35.88 -3.95
C VAL A 59 6.13 35.29 -5.19
N LEU A 60 5.74 34.01 -5.18
CA LEU A 60 4.97 33.39 -6.29
C LEU A 60 3.47 33.23 -6.01
N GLN A 61 2.92 33.75 -4.90
CA GLN A 61 1.47 33.95 -4.78
C GLN A 61 1.08 35.39 -5.12
N THR A 62 1.29 35.76 -6.38
CA THR A 62 0.58 36.87 -7.02
C THR A 62 -0.89 36.47 -7.23
N ARG A 63 -1.70 36.57 -6.18
CA ARG A 63 -3.15 36.74 -6.33
C ARG A 63 -3.72 37.59 -5.20
N GLY A 64 -3.23 38.82 -5.20
CA GLY A 64 -3.86 40.00 -4.61
C GLY A 64 -3.22 41.19 -5.33
N VAL A 65 -3.99 41.88 -6.16
CA VAL A 65 -3.54 43.09 -6.85
C VAL A 65 -3.14 44.10 -5.76
N PRO A 66 -1.97 44.78 -5.86
CA PRO A 66 -1.60 45.78 -4.88
C PRO A 66 -2.68 46.88 -4.84
N PRO A 67 -3.12 47.31 -3.64
CA PRO A 67 -4.20 48.30 -3.46
C PRO A 67 -3.91 49.67 -4.13
N ALA A 68 -2.69 49.89 -4.61
CA ALA A 68 -2.31 51.04 -5.42
C ALA A 68 -2.99 51.08 -6.81
N ALA A 69 -3.46 49.94 -7.34
CA ALA A 69 -4.13 49.90 -8.65
C ALA A 69 -5.62 50.27 -8.58
N GLU A 70 -6.21 50.44 -7.38
CA GLU A 70 -7.66 50.56 -7.20
C GLU A 70 -8.11 51.90 -6.61
N GLY A 71 -7.23 52.92 -6.56
CA GLY A 71 -7.63 54.30 -6.24
C GLY A 71 -8.28 54.51 -4.86
N LEU A 72 -8.15 53.54 -3.96
CA LEU A 72 -8.79 53.58 -2.64
C LEU A 72 -7.93 54.40 -1.64
N PRO A 73 -8.56 55.28 -0.82
CA PRO A 73 -7.84 56.11 0.13
C PRO A 73 -7.09 55.26 1.17
N SER A 74 -5.82 55.61 1.39
CA SER A 74 -4.81 54.93 2.21
C SER A 74 -5.08 54.95 3.73
N THR A 75 -6.31 55.24 4.15
CA THR A 75 -6.69 55.40 5.57
C THR A 75 -7.15 54.11 6.24
N LEU A 76 -7.32 53.02 5.48
CA LEU A 76 -7.52 51.69 6.03
C LEU A 76 -6.17 50.97 6.14
N SER A 77 -5.32 51.45 7.04
CA SER A 77 -4.21 50.66 7.56
C SER A 77 -4.78 49.37 8.12
N THR A 78 -4.60 48.26 7.40
CA THR A 78 -4.92 46.90 7.84
C THR A 78 -4.19 46.59 9.14
N THR A 79 -4.80 46.99 10.25
CA THR A 79 -4.39 46.68 11.62
C THR A 79 -4.82 45.25 11.87
N GLY A 80 -3.98 44.33 11.43
CA GLY A 80 -4.26 42.91 11.48
C GLY A 80 -3.16 42.16 10.76
N GLY A 81 -1.94 42.23 11.29
CA GLY A 81 -0.84 41.40 10.84
C GLY A 81 -1.27 39.94 10.91
N TYR A 82 -1.61 39.36 9.75
CA TYR A 82 -1.93 37.95 9.63
C TYR A 82 -0.66 37.14 9.95
N GLY A 83 -0.53 36.75 11.22
CA GLY A 83 0.57 35.92 11.72
C GLY A 83 0.49 34.51 11.15
N TYR A 84 1.13 34.29 9.99
CA TYR A 84 1.23 32.96 9.36
C TYR A 84 2.14 32.00 10.12
N VAL A 85 2.98 32.52 11.02
CA VAL A 85 3.96 31.78 11.83
C VAL A 85 3.36 31.49 13.20
N LEU A 86 3.23 30.22 13.55
CA LEU A 86 2.72 29.77 14.86
C LEU A 86 3.83 29.69 15.90
N PHE A 87 5.04 29.30 15.48
CA PHE A 87 6.16 29.07 16.37
C PHE A 87 7.46 29.30 15.61
N HIS A 88 8.35 30.10 16.19
CA HIS A 88 9.70 30.34 15.68
C HIS A 88 10.68 29.95 16.77
N PHE A 89 11.47 28.90 16.52
CA PHE A 89 12.51 28.48 17.45
C PHE A 89 13.79 28.19 16.68
N TRP A 90 14.75 29.12 16.78
CA TRP A 90 16.18 29.08 16.40
C TRP A 90 16.56 28.58 14.98
N PHE A 91 16.00 27.46 14.48
CA PHE A 91 16.12 26.95 13.11
C PHE A 91 14.82 26.38 12.51
N ILE A 92 13.70 26.46 13.22
CA ILE A 92 12.42 25.85 12.80
C ILE A 92 11.32 26.92 12.86
N THR A 93 10.78 27.25 11.68
CA THR A 93 9.60 28.13 11.55
C THR A 93 8.40 27.28 11.14
N ILE A 94 7.42 27.13 12.05
CA ILE A 94 6.19 26.37 11.77
C ILE A 94 5.11 27.36 11.31
N THR A 95 4.67 27.22 10.06
CA THR A 95 3.57 28.02 9.51
C THR A 95 2.27 27.22 9.52
N ARG A 96 1.11 27.92 9.53
CA ARG A 96 -0.20 27.24 9.36
C ARG A 96 -0.24 26.39 8.09
N ARG A 97 0.41 26.87 7.02
CA ARG A 97 0.48 26.19 5.73
C ARG A 97 1.34 24.92 5.82
N SER A 98 2.54 24.98 6.40
CA SER A 98 3.40 23.80 6.55
C SER A 98 2.77 22.74 7.45
N MET A 99 2.09 23.15 8.52
CA MET A 99 1.33 22.24 9.38
C MET A 99 0.20 21.54 8.61
N SER A 100 -0.61 22.30 7.85
CA SER A 100 -1.70 21.71 7.06
C SER A 100 -1.21 20.73 5.99
N LEU A 101 -0.05 21.01 5.38
CA LEU A 101 0.56 20.15 4.37
C LEU A 101 1.19 18.90 4.98
N ALA A 102 1.86 19.03 6.14
CA ALA A 102 2.44 17.90 6.85
C ALA A 102 1.35 16.93 7.33
N ILE A 103 0.23 17.44 7.86
CA ILE A 103 -0.94 16.61 8.21
C ILE A 103 -1.49 15.91 6.97
N ALA A 104 -1.63 16.63 5.84
CA ALA A 104 -2.12 16.06 4.60
C ALA A 104 -1.23 14.91 4.10
N ALA A 105 0.07 15.13 4.04
CA ALA A 105 1.03 14.16 3.54
C ALA A 105 1.11 12.92 4.43
N SER A 106 1.20 13.10 5.76
CA SER A 106 1.23 12.00 6.72
C SER A 106 -0.06 11.16 6.67
N CYS A 107 -1.22 11.82 6.65
CA CYS A 107 -2.52 11.18 6.48
C CYS A 107 -2.60 10.37 5.18
N LEU A 108 -2.20 10.96 4.06
CA LEU A 108 -2.28 10.31 2.75
C LEU A 108 -1.40 9.06 2.70
N THR A 109 -0.14 9.16 3.14
CA THR A 109 0.78 8.02 3.13
C THR A 109 0.32 6.93 4.08
N PHE A 110 -0.18 7.28 5.26
CA PHE A 110 -0.73 6.31 6.21
C PHE A 110 -1.93 5.57 5.63
N VAL A 111 -2.93 6.29 5.09
CA VAL A 111 -4.12 5.69 4.46
C VAL A 111 -3.75 4.82 3.27
N ALA A 112 -2.85 5.28 2.40
CA ALA A 112 -2.41 4.53 1.23
C ALA A 112 -1.74 3.21 1.62
N LEU A 113 -0.79 3.24 2.55
CA LEU A 113 -0.09 2.03 3.00
C LEU A 113 -1.01 1.09 3.80
N GLN A 114 -1.89 1.64 4.63
CA GLN A 114 -2.85 0.86 5.40
C GLN A 114 -3.87 0.16 4.49
N SER A 115 -4.38 0.88 3.48
CA SER A 115 -5.28 0.32 2.46
C SER A 115 -4.61 -0.78 1.66
N ALA A 116 -3.39 -0.54 1.16
CA ALA A 116 -2.63 -1.54 0.40
C ALA A 116 -2.37 -2.80 1.22
N SER A 117 -1.95 -2.64 2.48
CA SER A 117 -1.71 -3.79 3.34
C SER A 117 -2.99 -4.54 3.69
N LEU A 118 -4.10 -3.83 3.91
CA LEU A 118 -5.39 -4.47 4.15
C LEU A 118 -5.77 -5.33 2.94
N SER A 119 -5.73 -4.76 1.74
CA SER A 119 -6.02 -5.47 0.48
C SER A 119 -5.16 -6.72 0.30
N LEU A 120 -3.85 -6.62 0.54
CA LEU A 120 -2.93 -7.76 0.45
C LEU A 120 -3.22 -8.87 1.48
N THR A 121 -3.79 -8.52 2.63
CA THR A 121 -4.14 -9.49 3.69
C THR A 121 -5.53 -10.09 3.53
N THR A 122 -6.46 -9.37 2.92
CA THR A 122 -7.87 -9.80 2.79
C THR A 122 -8.12 -10.57 1.50
N THR A 123 -7.28 -10.43 0.48
CA THR A 123 -7.48 -11.04 -0.84
C THR A 123 -6.40 -12.07 -1.13
N PRO A 124 -6.75 -13.33 -1.47
CA PRO A 124 -5.77 -14.33 -1.83
C PRO A 124 -5.11 -14.01 -3.19
N ALA A 125 -3.85 -14.40 -3.35
CA ALA A 125 -3.09 -14.11 -4.56
C ALA A 125 -3.75 -14.70 -5.84
N GLU A 126 -4.45 -15.84 -5.72
CA GLU A 126 -5.17 -16.46 -6.84
C GLU A 126 -6.29 -15.56 -7.38
N GLU A 127 -7.06 -14.91 -6.51
CA GLU A 127 -8.12 -13.96 -6.91
C GLU A 127 -7.53 -12.69 -7.54
N MET A 128 -6.38 -12.22 -7.03
CA MET A 128 -5.67 -11.08 -7.61
C MET A 128 -5.23 -11.36 -9.06
N ALA A 129 -4.81 -12.59 -9.37
CA ALA A 129 -4.46 -12.99 -10.75
C ALA A 129 -5.68 -13.02 -11.68
N VAL A 130 -6.85 -13.44 -11.19
CA VAL A 130 -8.11 -13.34 -11.93
C VAL A 130 -8.45 -11.87 -12.21
N GLY A 131 -8.33 -11.00 -11.20
CA GLY A 131 -8.52 -9.56 -11.36
C GLY A 131 -7.56 -8.95 -12.39
N LEU A 132 -6.29 -9.37 -12.38
CA LEU A 132 -5.31 -8.92 -13.35
C LEU A 132 -5.63 -9.40 -14.77
N ARG A 133 -6.13 -10.64 -14.94
CA ARG A 133 -6.60 -11.14 -16.25
C ARG A 133 -7.72 -10.26 -16.80
N LEU A 134 -8.69 -9.88 -15.97
CA LEU A 134 -9.78 -8.97 -16.36
C LEU A 134 -9.26 -7.58 -16.72
N ALA A 135 -8.29 -7.06 -15.96
CA ALA A 135 -7.65 -5.77 -16.26
C ALA A 135 -6.82 -5.81 -17.55
N LEU A 136 -6.26 -6.96 -17.91
CA LEU A 136 -5.54 -7.20 -19.17
C LEU A 136 -6.47 -7.56 -20.34
N ALA A 137 -7.76 -7.82 -20.10
CA ALA A 137 -8.72 -8.14 -21.15
C ALA A 137 -8.79 -7.10 -22.29
N PRO A 138 -8.77 -5.77 -22.06
CA PRO A 138 -8.75 -4.78 -23.15
C PRO A 138 -7.48 -4.86 -24.02
N LEU A 139 -6.37 -5.37 -23.48
CA LEU A 139 -5.12 -5.56 -24.23
C LEU A 139 -5.21 -6.72 -25.24
N ARG A 140 -6.27 -7.55 -25.21
CA ARG A 140 -6.54 -8.53 -26.27
C ARG A 140 -6.71 -7.88 -27.63
N LEU A 141 -7.17 -6.63 -27.69
CA LEU A 141 -7.29 -5.87 -28.93
C LEU A 141 -5.92 -5.65 -29.61
N LEU A 142 -4.83 -5.64 -28.84
CA LEU A 142 -3.45 -5.53 -29.35
C LEU A 142 -2.85 -6.91 -29.72
N ARG A 143 -3.66 -7.97 -29.83
CA ARG A 143 -3.23 -9.36 -30.13
C ARG A 143 -2.23 -9.94 -29.13
N LEU A 144 -2.26 -9.49 -27.87
CA LEU A 144 -1.46 -10.07 -26.79
C LEU A 144 -2.14 -11.36 -26.26
N PRO A 145 -1.38 -12.44 -26.01
CA PRO A 145 -1.91 -13.71 -25.49
C PRO A 145 -2.21 -13.60 -23.98
N VAL A 146 -3.31 -12.91 -23.64
CA VAL A 146 -3.70 -12.64 -22.25
C VAL A 146 -3.97 -13.94 -21.48
N ASP A 147 -4.47 -14.98 -22.15
CA ASP A 147 -4.81 -16.25 -21.52
C ASP A 147 -3.57 -17.08 -21.15
N GLU A 148 -2.49 -17.03 -21.95
CA GLU A 148 -1.17 -17.59 -21.61
C GLU A 148 -0.57 -16.89 -20.40
N ILE A 149 -0.58 -15.55 -20.40
CA ILE A 149 -0.03 -14.74 -19.31
C ILE A 149 -0.80 -15.01 -18.01
N ALA A 150 -2.13 -15.10 -18.08
CA ALA A 150 -2.94 -15.41 -16.91
C ALA A 150 -2.65 -16.82 -16.38
N LEU A 151 -2.53 -17.82 -17.26
CA LEU A 151 -2.25 -19.21 -16.88
C LEU A 151 -0.88 -19.36 -16.25
N THR A 152 0.15 -18.80 -16.87
CA THR A 152 1.53 -18.83 -16.36
C THR A 152 1.62 -18.12 -15.01
N LEU A 153 0.94 -16.99 -14.84
CA LEU A 153 0.86 -16.27 -13.56
C LEU A 153 0.23 -17.13 -12.46
N LEU A 154 -0.91 -17.77 -12.73
CA LEU A 154 -1.59 -18.61 -11.74
C LEU A 154 -0.78 -19.82 -11.34
N LEU A 155 -0.17 -20.50 -12.32
CA LEU A 155 0.72 -21.61 -12.04
C LEU A 155 1.91 -21.14 -11.19
N SER A 156 2.47 -19.97 -11.51
CA SER A 156 3.57 -19.37 -10.74
C SER A 156 3.16 -19.03 -9.31
N LEU A 157 1.96 -18.50 -9.08
CA LEU A 157 1.46 -18.18 -7.74
C LEU A 157 1.27 -19.45 -6.89
N ARG A 158 0.71 -20.51 -7.49
CA ARG A 158 0.62 -21.82 -6.82
C ARG A 158 1.99 -22.41 -6.53
N PHE A 159 2.90 -22.28 -7.48
CA PHE A 159 4.28 -22.74 -7.33
C PHE A 159 5.01 -21.95 -6.23
N MET A 160 4.76 -20.66 -6.08
CA MET A 160 5.35 -19.82 -5.03
C MET A 160 4.99 -20.31 -3.62
N ALA A 161 3.73 -20.71 -3.40
CA ALA A 161 3.32 -21.31 -2.13
C ALA A 161 4.07 -22.62 -1.85
N LEU A 162 4.23 -23.47 -2.86
CA LEU A 162 5.01 -24.70 -2.76
C LEU A 162 6.50 -24.43 -2.48
N VAL A 163 7.11 -23.48 -3.19
CA VAL A 163 8.52 -23.08 -2.99
C VAL A 163 8.75 -22.61 -1.56
N THR A 164 7.79 -21.85 -1.01
CA THR A 164 7.87 -21.34 0.36
C THR A 164 7.82 -22.48 1.39
N GLU A 165 6.97 -23.48 1.17
CA GLU A 165 6.89 -24.65 2.05
C GLU A 165 8.12 -25.55 1.94
N GLU A 166 8.63 -25.76 0.72
CA GLU A 166 9.87 -26.52 0.50
C GLU A 166 11.08 -25.81 1.13
N MET A 167 11.19 -24.49 0.96
CA MET A 167 12.20 -23.67 1.62
C MET A 167 12.11 -23.80 3.14
N ARG A 168 10.91 -23.78 3.70
CA ARG A 168 10.68 -23.95 5.14
C ARG A 168 11.11 -25.34 5.60
N ASN A 169 10.71 -26.41 4.91
CA ASN A 169 11.10 -27.77 5.23
C ASN A 169 12.62 -27.98 5.17
N LEU A 170 13.26 -27.46 4.12
CA LEU A 170 14.72 -27.50 4.01
C LEU A 170 15.40 -26.69 5.11
N SER A 171 14.86 -25.53 5.48
CA SER A 171 15.41 -24.70 6.56
C SER A 171 15.30 -25.39 7.93
N LEU A 172 14.17 -26.03 8.22
CA LEU A 172 13.96 -26.80 9.44
C LEU A 172 14.86 -28.03 9.48
N GLY A 173 15.02 -28.73 8.35
CA GLY A 173 15.95 -29.84 8.21
C GLY A 173 17.40 -29.42 8.42
N LEU A 174 17.80 -28.22 7.97
CA LEU A 174 19.11 -27.65 8.23
C LEU A 174 19.30 -27.31 9.71
N ALA A 175 18.27 -26.74 10.35
CA ALA A 175 18.28 -26.40 11.77
C ALA A 175 18.41 -27.66 12.65
N ALA A 176 17.72 -28.76 12.31
CA ALA A 176 17.81 -30.03 13.02
C ALA A 176 19.20 -30.67 12.95
N ARG A 177 19.96 -30.40 11.88
CA ARG A 177 21.35 -30.87 11.72
C ARG A 177 22.37 -30.02 12.49
N ALA A 178 21.91 -29.09 13.33
CA ALA A 178 22.71 -28.27 14.23
C ALA A 178 23.95 -27.64 13.55
N VAL A 179 23.78 -27.06 12.36
CA VAL A 179 24.86 -26.36 11.66
C VAL A 179 25.46 -25.32 12.61
N PRO A 180 26.78 -25.36 12.90
CA PRO A 180 27.38 -24.47 13.89
C PRO A 180 27.54 -23.06 13.32
N TRP A 181 26.44 -22.29 13.28
CA TRP A 181 26.39 -20.91 12.78
C TRP A 181 27.45 -19.99 13.39
N ARG A 182 27.83 -20.25 14.65
CA ARG A 182 28.79 -19.45 15.42
C ARG A 182 30.26 -19.73 15.07
N ARG A 183 30.56 -20.82 14.35
CA ARG A 183 31.91 -21.21 13.92
C ARG A 183 32.12 -21.07 12.40
N LEU A 184 31.17 -20.48 11.69
CA LEU A 184 31.29 -20.30 10.25
C LEU A 184 32.33 -19.20 9.92
N PRO A 185 33.22 -19.41 8.94
CA PRO A 185 34.04 -18.34 8.39
C PRO A 185 33.12 -17.25 7.78
N PRO A 186 33.59 -16.00 7.60
CA PRO A 186 32.77 -14.91 7.07
C PRO A 186 32.13 -15.19 5.70
N GLY A 187 32.66 -16.15 4.92
CA GLY A 187 32.07 -16.64 3.67
C GLY A 187 31.27 -17.95 3.76
N GLY A 188 31.26 -18.63 4.91
CA GLY A 188 30.60 -19.93 5.07
C GLY A 188 29.08 -19.86 4.90
N GLY A 189 28.47 -18.71 5.22
CA GLY A 189 27.03 -18.50 5.06
C GLY A 189 26.58 -18.57 3.60
N VAL A 190 27.38 -18.02 2.69
CA VAL A 190 27.12 -18.06 1.25
C VAL A 190 27.21 -19.49 0.72
N GLN A 191 28.20 -20.27 1.17
CA GLN A 191 28.32 -21.67 0.76
C GLN A 191 27.13 -22.51 1.22
N VAL A 192 26.62 -22.28 2.44
CA VAL A 192 25.41 -22.92 2.95
C VAL A 192 24.18 -22.50 2.13
N LEU A 193 24.05 -21.22 1.80
CA LEU A 193 22.97 -20.71 0.96
C LEU A 193 22.99 -21.32 -0.44
N LEU A 194 24.16 -21.44 -1.07
CA LEU A 194 24.32 -22.08 -2.38
C LEU A 194 23.95 -23.57 -2.34
N ARG A 195 24.36 -24.29 -1.29
CA ARG A 195 23.96 -25.71 -1.11
C ARG A 195 22.45 -25.86 -0.91
N LEU A 196 21.83 -24.97 -0.13
CA LEU A 196 20.39 -24.94 0.08
C LEU A 196 19.65 -24.62 -1.24
N GLY A 197 20.12 -23.60 -1.95
CA GLY A 197 19.60 -23.19 -3.25
C GLY A 197 19.71 -24.30 -4.29
N GLY A 198 20.82 -25.03 -4.33
CA GLY A 198 21.00 -26.18 -5.24
C GLY A 198 19.98 -27.30 -4.97
N ARG A 199 19.71 -27.62 -3.70
CA ARG A 199 18.68 -28.62 -3.33
C ARG A 199 17.27 -28.14 -3.64
N LEU A 200 16.98 -26.88 -3.35
CA LEU A 200 15.69 -26.29 -3.69
C LEU A 200 15.48 -26.35 -5.20
N PHE A 201 16.48 -25.92 -5.98
CA PHE A 201 16.41 -25.91 -7.44
C PHE A 201 16.17 -27.30 -8.04
N SER A 202 16.89 -28.34 -7.58
CA SER A 202 16.66 -29.71 -8.06
C SER A 202 15.24 -30.19 -7.77
N ASN A 203 14.72 -29.91 -6.56
CA ASN A 203 13.37 -30.30 -6.18
C ASN A 203 12.30 -29.56 -7.01
N LEU A 204 12.52 -28.27 -7.28
CA LEU A 204 11.63 -27.47 -8.10
C LEU A 204 11.62 -27.90 -9.56
N MET A 205 12.79 -28.25 -10.14
CA MET A 205 12.87 -28.78 -11.51
C MET A 205 12.11 -30.10 -11.65
N GLN A 206 12.34 -31.06 -10.74
CA GLN A 206 11.61 -32.32 -10.76
C GLN A 206 10.09 -32.10 -10.60
N ARG A 207 9.68 -31.14 -9.77
CA ARG A 207 8.27 -30.79 -9.64
C ARG A 207 7.69 -30.20 -10.92
N SER A 208 8.44 -29.32 -11.59
CA SER A 208 8.00 -28.72 -12.84
C SER A 208 7.81 -29.76 -13.95
N GLU A 209 8.73 -30.74 -14.04
CA GLU A 209 8.64 -31.86 -14.98
C GLU A 209 7.41 -32.74 -14.69
N ASN A 210 7.17 -33.09 -13.43
CA ASN A 210 5.98 -33.83 -13.02
C ASN A 210 4.68 -33.09 -13.37
N ILE A 211 4.64 -31.75 -13.22
CA ILE A 211 3.49 -30.93 -13.59
C ILE A 211 3.30 -30.94 -15.12
N ALA A 212 4.38 -30.77 -15.89
CA ALA A 212 4.32 -30.77 -17.34
C ALA A 212 3.82 -32.12 -17.89
N LEU A 213 4.35 -33.24 -17.39
CA LEU A 213 3.89 -34.59 -17.75
C LEU A 213 2.42 -34.81 -17.37
N ALA A 214 2.00 -34.34 -16.19
CA ALA A 214 0.60 -34.44 -15.78
C ALA A 214 -0.34 -33.56 -16.64
N MET A 215 0.13 -32.42 -17.14
CA MET A 215 -0.63 -31.57 -18.06
C MET A 215 -0.77 -32.24 -19.43
N GLN A 216 0.30 -32.85 -19.95
CA GLN A 216 0.26 -33.63 -21.20
C GLN A 216 -0.66 -34.84 -21.09
N ALA A 217 -0.61 -35.59 -19.97
CA ALA A 217 -1.48 -36.74 -19.73
C ALA A 217 -2.98 -36.37 -19.63
N ARG A 218 -3.29 -35.10 -19.35
CA ARG A 218 -4.66 -34.55 -19.32
C ARG A 218 -5.06 -33.89 -20.64
N ASP A 219 -4.28 -34.09 -21.69
CA ASP A 219 -4.51 -33.55 -23.03
C ASP A 219 -4.53 -32.00 -23.08
N PHE A 220 -3.73 -31.35 -22.22
CA PHE A 220 -3.58 -29.90 -22.27
C PHE A 220 -2.70 -29.49 -23.46
N ALA A 221 -3.33 -29.18 -24.59
CA ALA A 221 -2.66 -28.77 -25.84
C ALA A 221 -2.35 -27.26 -25.93
N GLY A 222 -2.74 -26.46 -24.93
CA GLY A 222 -2.47 -25.02 -24.88
C GLY A 222 -3.73 -24.17 -24.59
N PRO A 223 -3.54 -22.86 -24.33
CA PRO A 223 -4.62 -21.96 -23.91
C PRO A 223 -5.55 -21.49 -25.04
N GLU A 224 -5.17 -21.65 -26.31
CA GLU A 224 -6.05 -21.30 -27.45
C GLU A 224 -7.22 -22.29 -27.63
N GLY A 225 -7.04 -23.54 -27.22
CA GLY A 225 -8.06 -24.60 -27.33
C GLY A 225 -8.80 -24.93 -26.03
N HIS A 226 -8.37 -24.38 -24.89
CA HIS A 226 -8.96 -24.64 -23.58
C HIS A 226 -9.22 -23.34 -22.84
N HIS A 227 -10.51 -22.98 -22.69
CA HIS A 227 -10.91 -21.92 -21.78
C HIS A 227 -10.67 -22.39 -20.34
N VAL A 228 -9.53 -22.00 -19.77
CA VAL A 228 -9.26 -22.26 -18.36
C VAL A 228 -10.23 -21.44 -17.52
N HIS A 229 -11.27 -22.12 -17.04
CA HIS A 229 -12.21 -21.60 -16.07
C HIS A 229 -11.45 -21.48 -14.74
N LEU A 230 -10.92 -20.29 -14.51
CA LEU A 230 -10.40 -19.90 -13.21
C LEU A 230 -11.60 -19.91 -12.29
N SER A 231 -11.69 -20.97 -11.49
CA SER A 231 -12.77 -21.18 -10.54
C SER A 231 -12.65 -20.12 -9.45
N ALA A 232 -13.06 -18.89 -9.76
CA ALA A 232 -13.54 -17.91 -8.80
C ALA A 232 -14.91 -18.40 -8.35
N LYS A 233 -14.95 -19.58 -7.73
CA LYS A 233 -16.18 -20.16 -7.22
C LYS A 233 -16.58 -19.37 -5.98
N GLU A 234 -17.39 -18.35 -6.22
CA GLU A 234 -18.73 -18.33 -5.65
C GLU A 234 -18.78 -18.30 -4.12
N HIS A 235 -18.19 -17.25 -3.53
CA HIS A 235 -18.78 -16.52 -2.40
C HIS A 235 -18.08 -15.15 -2.41
N VAL A 236 -18.50 -14.26 -3.31
CA VAL A 236 -18.47 -12.85 -2.96
C VAL A 236 -19.72 -12.70 -2.10
N PRO A 237 -19.63 -12.73 -0.76
CA PRO A 237 -20.81 -12.52 0.05
C PRO A 237 -21.29 -11.10 -0.29
N LEU A 238 -22.30 -11.04 -1.15
CA LEU A 238 -22.85 -9.80 -1.71
C LEU A 238 -23.28 -8.88 -0.57
N VAL A 239 -23.78 -9.48 0.50
CA VAL A 239 -24.25 -8.84 1.73
C VAL A 239 -23.15 -8.01 2.42
N PRO A 240 -22.01 -8.56 2.88
CA PRO A 240 -20.95 -7.77 3.50
C PRO A 240 -20.25 -6.81 2.53
N ASN A 241 -20.21 -7.09 1.22
CA ASN A 241 -19.65 -6.13 0.26
C ASN A 241 -20.56 -4.90 0.10
N ILE A 242 -21.86 -5.11 -0.02
CA ILE A 242 -22.86 -4.03 -0.01
C ILE A 242 -22.82 -3.28 1.32
N LEU A 243 -22.76 -4.00 2.45
CA LEU A 243 -22.72 -3.41 3.78
C LEU A 243 -21.44 -2.58 4.00
N ALA A 244 -20.29 -3.03 3.50
CA ALA A 244 -19.05 -2.28 3.52
C ALA A 244 -19.11 -1.02 2.65
N VAL A 245 -19.71 -1.09 1.45
CA VAL A 245 -19.92 0.08 0.58
C VAL A 245 -20.88 1.07 1.23
N LEU A 246 -21.94 0.60 1.88
CA LEU A 246 -22.94 1.42 2.57
C LEU A 246 -22.36 2.08 3.83
N LEU A 247 -21.49 1.37 4.55
CA LEU A 247 -20.75 1.93 5.70
C LEU A 247 -19.70 2.94 5.26
N LEU A 248 -19.00 2.70 4.14
CA LEU A 248 -18.01 3.61 3.59
C LEU A 248 -18.66 4.87 3.00
N SER A 249 -19.83 4.74 2.34
CA SER A 249 -20.63 5.89 1.89
C SER A 249 -21.21 6.66 3.07
N ALA A 250 -21.67 6.00 4.13
CA ALA A 250 -22.14 6.65 5.35
C ALA A 250 -21.00 7.41 6.08
N LEU A 251 -19.79 6.86 6.14
CA LEU A 251 -18.60 7.54 6.69
C LEU A 251 -18.19 8.76 5.84
N LEU A 252 -18.26 8.65 4.51
CA LEU A 252 -18.02 9.78 3.60
C LEU A 252 -19.06 10.88 3.78
N VAL A 253 -20.34 10.52 3.87
CA VAL A 253 -21.44 11.47 4.09
C VAL A 253 -21.35 12.10 5.48
N GLY A 254 -21.04 11.33 6.52
CA GLY A 254 -20.82 11.85 7.87
C GLY A 254 -19.62 12.80 7.94
N ALA A 255 -18.54 12.50 7.21
CA ALA A 255 -17.40 13.41 7.07
C ALA A 255 -17.76 14.70 6.31
N GLN A 256 -18.66 14.63 5.32
CA GLN A 256 -19.15 15.80 4.59
C GLN A 256 -20.15 16.65 5.39
N GLN A 257 -21.06 16.05 6.16
CA GLN A 257 -21.99 16.77 7.02
C GLN A 257 -21.27 17.50 8.15
N PHE A 258 -20.21 16.91 8.72
CA PHE A 258 -19.35 17.59 9.68
C PHE A 258 -18.58 18.78 9.07
N GLN A 259 -18.39 18.83 7.74
CA GLN A 259 -17.82 20.00 7.04
C GLN A 259 -18.85 21.11 6.74
N LEU A 260 -20.14 20.79 6.71
CA LEU A 260 -21.21 21.76 6.46
C LEU A 260 -21.65 22.48 7.76
N PHE A 261 -21.41 21.87 8.92
CA PHE A 261 -21.77 22.41 10.23
C PHE A 261 -20.62 23.15 10.96
N ALA A 262 -19.41 23.21 10.40
CA ALA A 262 -18.22 23.85 10.98
C ALA A 262 -17.64 24.92 10.05
#